data_AF-A0A6G3ZVN1-F1
#
_entry.id   AF-A0A6G3ZVN1-F1
#
_cell.length_a   1.000
_cell.length_b   1.000
_cell.length_c   1.000
_cell.angle_alpha   90.00
_cell.angle_beta   90.00
_cell.angle_gamma   90.00
#
_symmetry.space_group_name_H-M   'P 1'
#
loop_
_entity.id
_entity.type
_entity.pdbx_description
1 polymer ?
#
loop_
_entity_poly.entity_id
_entity_poly.type
_entity_poly.pdbx_seq_one_letter_code
_entity_poly.pdbx_strand_id
1 'polypeptide(L)'
;MEEFTNTELIVREDILSKAKELAELLTTSNEVQFYQKAEKQISLNPDIQVLISAIKKKQKEIVAFEKFNNPKMIEKIENEIDTLQDELDGIPIVSEFKQTQEDINYLLQLVMSVIRDTISDKINVEAGKAESPSSCD
;
A
#
# COMPACT_ATOMS: atom_id res chain seq x y z
N MET A 1 -9.43 19.71 30.69
CA MET A 1 -8.77 18.84 29.70
C MET A 1 -9.82 18.57 28.66
N GLU A 2 -9.77 19.32 27.55
CA GLU A 2 -10.69 19.08 26.44
C GLU A 2 -10.30 17.73 25.82
N GLU A 3 -11.14 16.74 26.04
CA GLU A 3 -11.05 15.45 25.36
C GLU A 3 -11.51 15.67 23.93
N PHE A 4 -10.56 15.89 23.02
CA PHE A 4 -10.81 15.87 21.58
C PHE A 4 -11.25 14.45 21.21
N THR A 5 -12.57 14.23 21.22
CA THR A 5 -13.15 12.97 20.74
C THR A 5 -12.89 12.86 19.24
N ASN A 6 -12.64 11.62 18.77
CA ASN A 6 -12.30 11.24 17.38
C ASN A 6 -13.24 11.81 16.29
N THR A 7 -14.34 12.45 16.68
CA THR A 7 -15.34 13.05 15.80
C THR A 7 -15.01 14.51 15.42
N GLU A 8 -14.12 15.23 16.11
CA GLU A 8 -13.61 16.53 15.63
C GLU A 8 -12.54 16.40 14.54
N LEU A 9 -12.08 15.17 14.30
CA LEU A 9 -11.49 14.73 13.03
C LEU A 9 -12.60 14.42 12.01
N ILE A 10 -13.59 15.31 11.88
CA ILE A 10 -14.15 15.57 10.56
C ILE A 10 -12.95 16.07 9.76
N VAL A 11 -12.19 15.14 9.16
CA VAL A 11 -11.29 15.48 8.06
C VAL A 11 -12.19 16.27 7.14
N ARG A 12 -11.95 17.58 7.07
CA ARG A 12 -12.87 18.51 6.44
C ARG A 12 -13.25 17.93 5.07
N GLU A 13 -14.54 17.91 4.75
CA GLU A 13 -15.06 17.24 3.54
C GLU A 13 -14.31 17.71 2.28
N ASP A 14 -13.80 18.95 2.28
CA ASP A 14 -12.92 19.50 1.25
C ASP A 14 -11.58 18.75 1.11
N ILE A 15 -10.91 18.40 2.20
CA ILE A 15 -9.67 17.60 2.22
C ILE A 15 -9.94 16.20 1.68
N LEU A 16 -11.02 15.54 2.13
CA LEU A 16 -11.40 14.22 1.63
C LEU A 16 -11.76 14.27 0.14
N SER A 17 -12.49 15.30 -0.28
CA SER A 17 -12.83 15.52 -1.69
C SER A 17 -11.57 15.71 -2.54
N LYS A 18 -10.61 16.53 -2.09
CA LYS A 18 -9.34 16.74 -2.80
C LYS A 18 -8.46 15.49 -2.82
N ALA A 19 -8.46 14.69 -1.76
CA ALA A 19 -7.77 13.41 -1.73
C ALA A 19 -8.36 12.42 -2.75
N LYS A 20 -9.69 12.37 -2.90
CA LYS A 20 -10.36 11.56 -3.93
C LYS A 20 -10.02 12.03 -5.34
N GLU A 21 -10.05 13.34 -5.59
CA GLU A 21 -9.66 13.93 -6.88
C GLU A 21 -8.20 13.57 -7.23
N LEU A 22 -7.28 13.67 -6.25
CA LEU A 22 -5.89 13.24 -6.43
C LEU A 22 -5.80 11.74 -6.73
N ALA A 23 -6.55 10.89 -6.03
CA ALA A 23 -6.58 9.46 -6.30
C ALA A 23 -7.08 9.16 -7.72
N GLU A 24 -8.13 9.85 -8.19
CA GLU A 24 -8.62 9.75 -9.57
C GLU A 24 -7.54 10.14 -10.57
N LEU A 25 -6.81 11.24 -10.33
CA LEU A 25 -5.69 11.64 -11.18
C LEU A 25 -4.57 10.59 -11.22
N LEU A 26 -4.24 9.98 -10.07
CA LEU A 26 -3.24 8.91 -10.02
C LEU A 26 -3.64 7.70 -10.85
N THR A 27 -4.94 7.42 -11.03
CA THR A 27 -5.37 6.33 -11.93
C THR A 27 -4.99 6.57 -13.39
N THR A 28 -4.75 7.82 -13.78
CA THR A 28 -4.31 8.17 -15.14
C THR A 28 -2.81 7.96 -15.35
N SER A 29 -2.03 7.76 -14.28
CA SER A 29 -0.60 7.51 -14.35
C SER A 29 -0.26 6.22 -15.09
N ASN A 30 0.94 6.17 -15.68
CA ASN A 30 1.39 5.00 -16.41
C ASN A 30 1.56 3.80 -15.47
N GLU A 31 2.07 4.06 -14.26
CA GLU A 31 2.29 3.07 -13.21
C GLU A 31 0.98 2.34 -12.85
N VAL A 32 -0.11 3.08 -12.66
CA VAL A 32 -1.42 2.48 -12.38
C VAL A 32 -1.98 1.74 -13.59
N GLN A 33 -1.80 2.25 -14.80
CA GLN A 33 -2.22 1.55 -16.02
C GLN A 33 -1.44 0.25 -16.25
N PHE A 34 -0.14 0.22 -15.97
CA PHE A 34 0.69 -0.98 -16.09
C PHE A 34 0.31 -2.02 -15.05
N TYR A 35 0.09 -1.61 -13.80
CA TYR A 35 -0.43 -2.49 -12.76
C TYR A 35 -1.77 -3.13 -13.18
N GLN A 36 -2.73 -2.34 -13.67
CA GLN A 36 -4.04 -2.86 -14.10
C GLN A 36 -3.91 -3.88 -15.24
N LYS A 37 -2.97 -3.66 -16.17
CA LYS A 37 -2.70 -4.62 -17.26
C LYS A 37 -2.10 -5.92 -16.73
N ALA A 38 -1.09 -5.83 -15.87
CA ALA A 38 -0.45 -7.00 -15.27
C ALA A 38 -1.43 -7.79 -14.38
N GLU A 39 -2.25 -7.10 -13.57
CA GLU A 39 -3.33 -7.69 -12.77
C GLU A 39 -4.34 -8.44 -13.64
N LYS A 40 -4.74 -7.84 -14.76
CA LYS A 40 -5.65 -8.50 -15.72
C LYS A 40 -5.03 -9.75 -16.32
N GLN A 41 -3.75 -9.73 -16.66
CA GLN A 41 -3.08 -10.92 -17.20
C GLN A 41 -2.98 -12.04 -16.16
N ILE A 42 -2.67 -11.70 -14.91
CA ILE A 42 -2.63 -12.66 -13.79
C ILE A 42 -4.00 -13.27 -13.51
N SER A 43 -5.05 -12.43 -13.48
CA SER A 43 -6.41 -12.91 -13.21
C SER A 43 -6.96 -13.83 -14.30
N LEU A 44 -6.53 -13.64 -15.55
CA LEU A 44 -6.94 -14.46 -16.70
C LEU A 44 -6.11 -15.73 -16.87
N ASN A 45 -4.94 -15.85 -16.23
CA ASN A 45 -4.07 -17.00 -16.36
C ASN A 45 -4.51 -18.14 -15.42
N PRO A 46 -5.00 -19.28 -15.95
CA PRO A 46 -5.53 -20.36 -15.14
C PRO A 46 -4.46 -21.03 -14.27
N ASP A 47 -3.23 -21.18 -14.76
CA ASP A 47 -2.14 -21.84 -14.04
C ASP A 47 -1.75 -21.03 -12.80
N ILE A 48 -1.65 -19.70 -12.95
CA ILE A 48 -1.42 -18.78 -11.84
C ILE A 48 -2.56 -18.86 -10.81
N GLN A 49 -3.82 -18.90 -11.26
CA GLN A 49 -4.97 -19.02 -10.34
C GLN A 49 -4.98 -20.35 -9.57
N VAL A 50 -4.52 -21.44 -10.20
CA VAL A 50 -4.36 -22.74 -9.53
C VAL A 50 -3.31 -22.66 -8.43
N LEU A 51 -2.14 -22.08 -8.72
CA LEU A 51 -1.07 -21.89 -7.73
C LEU A 51 -1.52 -21.01 -6.57
N ILE A 52 -2.15 -19.85 -6.85
CA ILE A 52 -2.68 -18.95 -5.83
C ILE A 52 -3.72 -19.66 -4.94
N SER A 53 -4.59 -20.47 -5.55
CA SER A 53 -5.60 -21.23 -4.81
C SER A 53 -4.98 -22.29 -3.90
N ALA A 54 -3.94 -22.97 -4.38
CA ALA A 54 -3.19 -23.95 -3.59
C ALA A 54 -2.48 -23.29 -2.40
N ILE A 55 -1.81 -22.16 -2.62
CA ILE A 55 -1.16 -21.37 -1.55
C ILE A 55 -2.19 -20.95 -0.50
N LYS A 56 -3.33 -20.35 -0.91
CA LYS A 56 -4.40 -19.93 0.01
C LYS A 56 -4.99 -21.09 0.81
N LYS A 57 -5.10 -22.28 0.22
CA LYS A 57 -5.56 -23.48 0.92
C LYS A 57 -4.57 -23.87 2.03
N LYS A 58 -3.28 -23.91 1.71
CA LYS A 58 -2.22 -24.23 2.68
C LYS A 58 -2.13 -23.20 3.81
N GLN A 59 -2.26 -21.91 3.51
CA GLN A 59 -2.32 -20.86 4.54
C GLN A 59 -3.49 -21.07 5.52
N LYS A 60 -4.67 -21.51 5.02
CA LYS A 60 -5.79 -21.88 5.89
C LYS A 60 -5.49 -23.13 6.73
N GLU A 61 -4.75 -24.09 6.19
CA GLU A 61 -4.30 -25.26 6.93
C GLU A 61 -3.34 -24.86 8.06
N ILE A 62 -2.41 -23.91 7.83
CA ILE A 62 -1.55 -23.34 8.89
C ILE A 62 -2.40 -22.78 10.03
N VAL A 63 -3.34 -21.88 9.72
CA VAL A 63 -4.24 -21.28 10.73
C VAL A 63 -5.06 -22.34 11.49
N ALA A 64 -5.37 -23.47 10.85
CA ALA A 64 -6.01 -24.59 11.53
C ALA A 64 -5.04 -25.33 12.47
N PHE A 65 -3.82 -25.63 12.02
CA PHE A 65 -2.81 -26.34 12.81
C PHE A 65 -2.18 -25.51 13.94
N GLU A 66 -2.16 -24.18 13.82
CA GLU A 66 -1.85 -23.26 14.91
C GLU A 66 -2.78 -23.48 16.11
N LYS A 67 -4.08 -23.67 15.87
CA LYS A 67 -5.06 -23.96 16.93
C LYS A 67 -4.81 -25.31 17.61
N PHE A 68 -4.18 -26.25 16.92
CA PHE A 68 -3.83 -27.56 17.45
C PHE A 68 -2.42 -27.61 18.07
N ASN A 69 -1.68 -26.49 18.11
CA ASN A 69 -0.30 -26.41 18.60
C ASN A 69 0.62 -27.48 17.99
N ASN A 70 0.53 -27.70 16.67
CA ASN A 70 1.33 -28.69 15.97
C ASN A 70 2.42 -28.04 15.10
N PRO A 71 3.55 -27.60 15.70
CA PRO A 71 4.58 -26.83 15.01
C PRO A 71 5.24 -27.62 13.87
N LYS A 72 5.39 -28.93 14.01
CA LYS A 72 5.98 -29.79 12.96
C LYS A 72 5.15 -29.81 11.69
N MET A 73 3.81 -29.78 11.83
CA MET A 73 2.92 -29.74 10.67
C MET A 73 2.89 -28.36 10.03
N ILE A 74 2.94 -27.30 10.85
CA ILE A 74 3.04 -25.91 10.35
C ILE A 74 4.30 -25.74 9.50
N GLU A 75 5.47 -26.10 10.03
CA GLU A 75 6.75 -26.03 9.31
C GLU A 75 6.71 -26.81 7.99
N LYS A 76 6.09 -27.99 7.98
CA LYS A 76 5.93 -28.78 6.76
C LYS A 76 5.08 -28.03 5.71
N ILE A 77 3.96 -27.45 6.13
CA ILE A 77 3.07 -26.72 5.23
C ILE A 77 3.72 -25.42 4.75
N GLU A 78 4.50 -24.75 5.58
CA GLU A 78 5.30 -23.57 5.19
C GLU A 78 6.27 -23.92 4.07
N ASN A 79 7.05 -25.00 4.20
CA ASN A 79 7.94 -25.46 3.12
C ASN A 79 7.18 -25.78 1.81
N GLU A 80 5.98 -26.34 1.92
CA GLU A 80 5.12 -26.60 0.76
C GLU A 80 4.56 -25.30 0.14
N ILE A 81 4.32 -24.26 0.95
CA ILE A 81 3.96 -22.92 0.46
C ILE A 81 5.15 -22.30 -0.25
N ASP A 82 6.35 -22.37 0.32
CA ASP A 82 7.56 -21.80 -0.27
C ASP A 82 7.83 -22.39 -1.65
N THR A 83 7.68 -23.71 -1.79
CA THR A 83 7.80 -24.39 -3.09
C THR A 83 6.80 -23.85 -4.12
N LEU A 84 5.54 -23.63 -3.72
CA LEU A 84 4.52 -23.07 -4.61
C LEU A 84 4.76 -21.58 -4.91
N GLN A 85 5.34 -20.83 -3.97
CA GLN A 85 5.73 -19.44 -4.18
C GLN A 85 6.89 -19.35 -5.16
N ASP A 86 7.90 -20.21 -5.04
CA ASP A 86 9.01 -20.29 -6.00
C ASP A 86 8.51 -20.60 -7.42
N GLU A 87 7.55 -21.52 -7.55
CA GLU A 87 6.92 -21.83 -8.83
C GLU A 87 6.14 -20.62 -9.38
N LEU A 88 5.37 -19.94 -8.53
CA LEU A 88 4.62 -18.75 -8.89
C LEU A 88 5.55 -17.61 -9.32
N ASP A 89 6.66 -17.41 -8.61
CA ASP A 89 7.64 -16.35 -8.83
C ASP A 89 8.47 -16.59 -10.10
N GLY A 90 8.68 -17.85 -10.46
CA GLY A 90 9.31 -18.24 -11.72
C GLY A 90 8.51 -17.85 -12.97
N ILE A 91 7.24 -17.46 -12.83
CA ILE A 91 6.40 -17.03 -13.95
C ILE A 91 6.71 -15.57 -14.31
N PRO A 92 7.13 -15.24 -15.54
CA PRO A 92 7.55 -13.89 -15.91
C PRO A 92 6.51 -12.79 -15.64
N ILE A 93 5.22 -13.06 -15.91
CA ILE A 93 4.15 -12.08 -15.68
C ILE A 93 3.90 -11.82 -14.18
N VAL A 94 4.24 -12.77 -13.30
CA VAL A 94 4.16 -12.57 -11.85
C VAL A 94 5.26 -11.63 -11.38
N SER A 95 6.49 -11.84 -11.87
CA SER A 95 7.61 -10.93 -11.61
C SER A 95 7.31 -9.51 -12.10
N GLU A 96 6.75 -9.37 -13.31
CA GLU A 96 6.32 -8.07 -13.84
C GLU A 96 5.25 -7.43 -12.94
N PHE A 97 4.25 -8.20 -12.50
CA PHE A 97 3.22 -7.68 -11.58
C PHE A 97 3.80 -7.21 -10.25
N LYS A 98 4.75 -7.96 -9.67
CA LYS A 98 5.46 -7.53 -8.44
C LYS A 98 6.18 -6.20 -8.66
N GLN A 99 6.87 -6.03 -9.79
CA GLN A 99 7.50 -4.76 -10.12
C GLN A 99 6.45 -3.63 -10.20
N THR A 100 5.31 -3.86 -10.87
CA THR A 100 4.25 -2.84 -10.94
C THR A 100 3.67 -2.47 -9.57
N GLN A 101 3.67 -3.40 -8.61
CA GLN A 101 3.27 -3.10 -7.21
C GLN A 101 4.28 -2.20 -6.53
N GLU A 102 5.58 -2.46 -6.69
CA GLU A 102 6.64 -1.61 -6.15
C GLU A 102 6.58 -0.20 -6.76
N ASP A 103 6.35 -0.10 -8.06
CA ASP A 103 6.25 1.17 -8.78
C ASP A 103 5.06 2.01 -8.29
N ILE A 104 3.88 1.38 -8.09
CA ILE A 104 2.72 2.05 -7.48
C ILE A 104 3.05 2.51 -6.06
N ASN A 105 3.67 1.67 -5.25
CA ASN A 105 4.02 2.04 -3.88
C ASN A 105 4.99 3.23 -3.87
N TYR A 106 5.98 3.24 -4.77
CA TYR A 106 6.88 4.37 -4.94
C TYR A 106 6.14 5.66 -5.34
N LEU A 107 5.22 5.58 -6.31
CA LEU A 107 4.37 6.70 -6.71
C LEU A 107 3.59 7.27 -5.51
N LEU A 108 2.96 6.40 -4.71
CA LEU A 108 2.22 6.82 -3.52
C LEU A 108 3.13 7.47 -2.47
N GLN A 109 4.33 6.92 -2.26
CA GLN A 109 5.31 7.48 -1.33
C GLN A 109 5.84 8.86 -1.80
N LEU A 110 6.01 9.05 -3.11
CA LEU A 110 6.39 10.35 -3.68
C LEU A 110 5.31 11.41 -3.41
N VAL A 111 4.05 11.08 -3.70
CA VAL A 111 2.90 11.97 -3.43
C VAL A 111 2.84 12.32 -1.95
N MET A 112 2.97 11.33 -1.07
CA MET A 112 2.95 11.56 0.38
C MET A 112 4.13 12.42 0.85
N SER A 113 5.31 12.26 0.24
CA SER A 113 6.47 13.10 0.53
C SER A 113 6.22 14.56 0.17
N VAL A 114 5.65 14.83 -1.01
CA VAL A 114 5.28 16.19 -1.43
C VAL A 114 4.27 16.81 -0.46
N ILE A 115 3.26 16.05 -0.03
CA ILE A 115 2.26 16.51 0.96
C ILE A 115 2.95 16.86 2.27
N ARG A 116 3.78 15.95 2.82
CA ARG A 116 4.53 16.15 4.06
C ARG A 116 5.40 17.40 3.97
N ASP A 117 6.20 17.52 2.91
CA ASP A 117 7.16 18.61 2.75
C ASP A 117 6.43 19.97 2.62
N THR A 118 5.31 20.00 1.89
CA THR A 118 4.44 21.19 1.77
C THR A 118 3.84 21.61 3.13
N ILE A 119 3.43 20.65 3.95
CA ILE A 119 2.93 20.92 5.31
C ILE A 119 4.05 21.49 6.18
N SER A 120 5.24 20.87 6.15
CA SER A 120 6.41 21.35 6.88
C SER A 120 6.78 22.78 6.50
N ASP A 121 6.83 23.10 5.21
CA ASP A 121 7.12 24.44 4.72
C ASP A 121 6.11 25.47 5.23
N LYS A 122 4.82 25.17 5.16
CA LYS A 122 3.78 26.11 5.64
C LYS A 122 3.84 26.34 7.14
N ILE A 123 4.08 25.31 7.95
CA ILE A 123 4.23 25.46 9.40
C ILE A 123 5.49 26.28 9.72
N ASN A 124 6.60 26.03 9.03
CA ASN A 124 7.86 26.76 9.24
C ASN A 124 7.75 28.24 8.81
N VAL A 125 7.03 28.52 7.72
CA VAL A 125 6.76 29.90 7.24
C VAL A 125 5.81 30.63 8.18
N GLU A 126 4.80 29.95 8.75
CA GLU A 126 3.92 30.53 9.76
C GLU A 126 4.65 30.83 11.07
N ALA A 127 5.58 29.97 11.49
CA ALA A 127 6.45 30.21 12.64
C ALA A 127 7.44 31.38 12.42
N GLY A 128 7.90 31.61 11.19
CA GLY A 128 8.80 32.70 10.82
C GLY A 128 8.16 34.08 10.62
N LYS A 129 6.83 34.20 10.73
CA LYS A 129 6.10 35.48 10.62
C LYS A 129 5.81 36.17 11.96
N ALA A 130 6.16 35.54 13.08
CA ALA A 130 6.20 36.21 14.38
C ALA A 130 7.60 36.82 14.56
N GLU A 131 7.65 38.16 14.60
CA GLU A 131 8.84 39.02 14.78
C GLU A 131 9.50 39.54 13.49
N SER A 132 8.93 40.63 12.99
CA SER A 132 9.76 41.78 12.62
C SER A 132 9.59 42.82 13.73
N PRO A 133 10.59 43.10 14.58
CA PRO A 133 10.53 44.28 15.41
C PRO A 133 10.70 45.48 14.48
N SER A 134 9.62 46.25 14.33
CA SER A 134 9.65 47.58 13.72
C SER A 134 10.60 48.47 14.52
N SER A 135 11.87 48.44 14.16
CA SER A 135 12.82 49.51 14.45
C SER A 135 12.58 50.60 13.42
N CYS A 136 11.83 51.65 13.77
CA CYS A 136 11.93 52.98 13.17
C CYS A 136 11.43 54.04 14.16
N ASP A 137 12.40 54.89 14.56
CA ASP A 137 12.37 56.22 15.21
C ASP A 137 11.76 56.40 16.61
#